data_AF-A0AAE0V0K0-F1
#
_entry.id   AF-A0AAE0V0K0-F1
#
_cell.length_a   1.000
_cell.length_b   1.000
_cell.length_c   1.000
_cell.angle_alpha   90.00
_cell.angle_beta   90.00
_cell.angle_gamma   90.00
#
_symmetry.space_group_name_H-M   'P 1'
#
loop_
_entity.id
_entity.type
_entity.pdbx_description
1 polymer ?
#
loop_
_entity_poly.entity_id
_entity_poly.type
_entity_poly.pdbx_seq_one_letter_code
_entity_poly.pdbx_strand_id
1 'polypeptide(L)'
;MLQTNNYSLVLLIQLSLLAFDLFVNSFSELLRAAPVIQLVLFIIQDIAILFNVIIILLMMFNTYVFQVGLLSLLLERFRALLILSAVYLTLSICLHCWLMCGQCQILLENEISIFKKLVSRRKHEVLPNFLNLRWMESNRFVWTDGLQVLFVFQRLAAVLYYYLYKRSTEYLGDPRLYEDCAWLRDAFARARL
;
A
#
# COMPACT_ATOMS: atom_id res chain seq x y z
N MET A 1 -5.43 -4.04 31.52
CA MET A 1 -3.99 -4.35 31.31
C MET A 1 -3.88 -5.57 30.41
N LEU A 2 -3.58 -5.38 29.13
CA LEU A 2 -3.17 -6.49 28.28
C LEU A 2 -1.81 -6.97 28.79
N GLN A 3 -1.73 -8.24 29.17
CA GLN A 3 -0.52 -8.91 29.63
C GLN A 3 0.59 -8.66 28.58
N THR A 4 1.77 -8.22 29.00
CA THR A 4 2.90 -7.81 28.13
C THR A 4 3.19 -8.79 26.99
N ASN A 5 2.98 -10.09 27.23
CA ASN A 5 3.15 -11.14 26.23
C ASN A 5 2.18 -11.01 25.03
N ASN A 6 0.93 -10.56 25.27
CA ASN A 6 -0.07 -10.37 24.21
C ASN A 6 0.23 -9.12 23.38
N TYR A 7 0.78 -8.06 24.00
CA TYR A 7 1.18 -6.85 23.27
C TYR A 7 2.36 -7.11 22.34
N SER A 8 3.35 -7.89 22.81
CA SER A 8 4.47 -8.33 21.98
C SER A 8 4.02 -9.14 20.76
N LEU A 9 2.98 -9.96 20.88
CA LEU A 9 2.41 -10.70 19.75
C LEU A 9 1.77 -9.77 18.72
N VAL A 10 1.02 -8.75 19.16
CA VAL A 10 0.43 -7.78 18.22
C VAL A 10 1.51 -7.00 17.47
N LEU A 11 2.57 -6.57 18.17
CA LEU A 11 3.73 -5.92 17.56
C LEU A 11 4.45 -6.84 16.56
N LEU A 12 4.57 -8.13 16.88
CA LEU A 12 5.17 -9.12 15.98
C LEU A 12 4.34 -9.32 14.70
N ILE A 13 3.01 -9.40 14.83
CA ILE A 13 2.09 -9.48 13.68
C ILE A 13 2.25 -8.23 12.81
N GLN A 14 2.24 -7.06 13.43
CA GLN A 14 2.46 -5.77 12.78
C GLN A 14 3.78 -5.69 12.02
N LEU A 15 4.89 -6.13 12.64
CA LEU A 15 6.20 -6.19 12.01
C LEU A 15 6.22 -7.17 10.83
N SER A 16 5.54 -8.31 10.97
CA SER A 16 5.45 -9.32 9.91
C SER A 16 4.67 -8.80 8.68
N LEU A 17 3.55 -8.09 8.92
CA LEU A 17 2.78 -7.44 7.86
C LEU A 17 3.59 -6.36 7.14
N LEU A 18 4.37 -5.57 7.90
CA LEU A 18 5.24 -4.54 7.33
C LEU A 18 6.39 -5.12 6.52
N ALA A 19 6.99 -6.23 6.99
CA ALA A 19 8.04 -6.94 6.27
C ALA A 19 7.51 -7.53 4.96
N PHE A 20 6.28 -8.06 4.96
CA PHE A 20 5.62 -8.52 3.74
C PHE A 20 5.39 -7.38 2.74
N ASP A 21 4.89 -6.23 3.20
CA ASP A 21 4.70 -5.04 2.35
C ASP A 21 6.02 -4.60 1.69
N LEU A 22 7.10 -4.52 2.48
CA LEU A 22 8.43 -4.18 1.97
C LEU A 22 8.95 -5.20 0.95
N PHE A 23 8.71 -6.48 1.20
CA PHE A 23 9.08 -7.57 0.30
C PHE A 23 8.36 -7.42 -1.05
N VAL A 24 7.03 -7.28 -1.05
CA VAL A 24 6.27 -7.09 -2.30
C VAL A 24 6.69 -5.82 -3.01
N ASN A 25 6.87 -4.72 -2.28
CA ASN A 25 7.31 -3.46 -2.87
C ASN A 25 8.69 -3.59 -3.54
N SER A 26 9.60 -4.39 -2.98
CA SER A 26 10.96 -4.58 -3.55
C SER A 26 11.01 -5.59 -4.70
N PHE A 27 10.29 -6.71 -4.59
CA PHE A 27 10.39 -7.84 -5.52
C PHE A 27 9.31 -7.89 -6.60
N SER A 28 8.24 -7.10 -6.49
CA SER A 28 7.16 -7.04 -7.49
C SER A 28 7.65 -6.75 -8.90
N GLU A 29 8.77 -6.03 -9.02
CA GLU A 29 9.38 -5.67 -10.29
C GLU A 29 10.01 -6.87 -11.03
N LEU A 30 10.48 -7.88 -10.29
CA LEU A 30 11.01 -9.12 -10.86
C LEU A 30 9.89 -9.99 -11.44
N LEU A 31 8.68 -9.87 -10.90
CA LEU A 31 7.49 -10.62 -11.31
C LEU A 31 6.74 -9.97 -12.48
N ARG A 32 7.29 -8.93 -13.10
CA ARG A 32 6.70 -8.27 -14.28
C ARG A 32 6.46 -9.22 -15.46
N ALA A 33 7.25 -10.29 -15.56
CA ALA A 33 7.08 -11.33 -16.57
C ALA A 33 5.84 -12.22 -16.33
N ALA A 34 5.35 -12.29 -15.10
CA ALA A 34 4.19 -13.07 -14.68
C ALA A 34 3.09 -12.15 -14.12
N PRO A 35 2.34 -11.45 -14.99
CA PRO A 35 1.43 -10.36 -14.59
C PRO A 35 0.32 -10.82 -13.63
N VAL A 36 -0.14 -12.06 -13.74
CA VAL A 36 -1.17 -12.63 -12.85
C VAL A 36 -0.65 -12.80 -11.42
N ILE A 37 0.59 -13.28 -11.26
CA ILE A 37 1.19 -13.47 -9.93
C ILE A 37 1.44 -12.11 -9.28
N GLN A 38 1.97 -11.17 -10.05
CA GLN A 38 2.20 -9.80 -9.60
C GLN A 38 0.92 -9.13 -9.10
N LEU A 39 -0.20 -9.32 -9.82
CA LEU A 39 -1.51 -8.82 -9.39
C LEU A 39 -1.93 -9.38 -8.03
N VAL A 40 -1.87 -10.70 -7.87
CA VAL A 40 -2.30 -11.34 -6.62
C VAL A 40 -1.50 -10.81 -5.44
N LEU A 41 -0.19 -10.59 -5.62
CA LEU A 41 0.66 -10.01 -4.58
C LEU A 41 0.26 -8.58 -4.21
N PHE A 42 -0.10 -7.74 -5.19
CA PHE A 42 -0.57 -6.38 -4.93
C PHE A 42 -1.90 -6.35 -4.16
N ILE A 43 -2.83 -7.25 -4.47
CA ILE A 43 -4.09 -7.38 -3.72
C ILE A 43 -3.80 -7.78 -2.27
N ILE A 44 -2.93 -8.77 -2.06
CA ILE A 44 -2.55 -9.20 -0.70
C ILE A 44 -1.81 -8.07 0.04
N GLN A 45 -0.97 -7.30 -0.65
CA GLN A 45 -0.26 -6.16 -0.09
C GLN A 45 -1.22 -5.06 0.38
N ASP A 46 -2.21 -4.66 -0.43
CA ASP A 46 -3.19 -3.64 -0.05
C ASP A 46 -4.03 -4.07 1.16
N ILE A 47 -4.41 -5.36 1.21
CA ILE A 47 -5.08 -5.95 2.38
C ILE A 47 -4.17 -5.90 3.61
N ALA A 48 -2.89 -6.25 3.48
CA ALA A 48 -1.93 -6.21 4.57
C ALA A 48 -1.71 -4.79 5.11
N ILE A 49 -1.59 -3.78 4.23
CA ILE A 49 -1.50 -2.37 4.63
C ILE A 49 -2.77 -1.93 5.37
N LEU A 50 -3.95 -2.31 4.87
CA LEU A 50 -5.23 -1.99 5.51
C LEU A 50 -5.33 -2.61 6.91
N PHE A 51 -5.00 -3.89 7.06
CA PHE A 51 -4.95 -4.53 8.38
C PHE A 51 -3.97 -3.82 9.31
N ASN A 52 -2.83 -3.39 8.79
CA ASN A 52 -1.83 -2.70 9.60
C ASN A 52 -2.35 -1.37 10.17
N VAL A 53 -3.06 -0.59 9.34
CA VAL A 53 -3.75 0.64 9.78
C VAL A 53 -4.83 0.31 10.82
N ILE A 54 -5.62 -0.75 10.62
CA ILE A 54 -6.65 -1.17 11.58
C ILE A 54 -6.02 -1.54 12.93
N ILE A 55 -4.92 -2.30 12.95
CA ILE A 55 -4.27 -2.70 14.20
C ILE A 55 -3.72 -1.47 14.95
N ILE A 56 -3.13 -0.49 14.24
CA ILE A 56 -2.72 0.78 14.86
C ILE A 56 -3.91 1.50 15.48
N LEU A 57 -5.03 1.60 14.76
CA LEU A 57 -6.24 2.25 15.28
C LEU A 57 -6.76 1.53 16.52
N LEU A 58 -6.81 0.20 16.50
CA LEU A 58 -7.23 -0.61 17.65
C LEU A 58 -6.29 -0.46 18.85
N MET A 59 -4.97 -0.40 18.64
CA MET A 59 -4.00 -0.12 19.70
C MET A 59 -4.20 1.29 20.28
N MET A 60 -4.46 2.28 19.43
CA MET A 60 -4.76 3.65 19.85
C MET A 60 -6.04 3.73 20.71
N PHE A 61 -7.12 3.05 20.30
CA PHE A 61 -8.38 2.99 21.06
C PHE A 61 -8.24 2.23 22.39
N ASN A 62 -7.37 1.22 22.45
CA ASN A 62 -7.11 0.46 23.67
C ASN A 62 -6.17 1.17 24.67
N THR A 63 -5.67 2.37 24.36
CA THR A 63 -4.76 3.13 25.22
C THR A 63 -5.52 3.94 26.28
N TYR A 64 -4.98 4.02 27.51
CA TYR A 64 -5.58 4.76 28.63
C TYR A 64 -5.93 6.21 28.32
N VAL A 65 -5.11 6.91 27.52
CA VAL A 65 -5.32 8.31 27.11
C VAL A 65 -6.66 8.51 26.40
N PHE A 66 -7.11 7.50 25.65
CA PHE A 66 -8.41 7.52 24.98
C PHE A 66 -9.57 7.35 25.97
N GLN A 67 -9.39 6.51 26.99
CA GLN A 67 -10.41 6.22 28.01
C GLN A 67 -10.74 7.45 28.88
N VAL A 68 -9.80 8.37 29.04
CA VAL A 68 -9.99 9.61 29.80
C VAL A 68 -10.54 10.76 28.96
N GLY A 69 -10.95 10.51 27.71
CA GLY A 69 -11.59 11.49 26.83
C GLY A 69 -10.63 12.43 26.10
N LEU A 70 -9.31 12.23 26.20
CA LEU A 70 -8.29 13.10 25.61
C LEU A 70 -7.99 12.74 24.13
N LEU A 71 -9.06 12.42 23.39
CA LEU A 71 -9.01 11.95 22.01
C LEU A 71 -8.37 12.98 21.07
N SER A 72 -8.75 14.25 21.20
CA SER A 72 -8.26 15.33 20.34
C SER A 72 -6.74 15.49 20.39
N LEU A 73 -6.17 15.38 21.59
CA LEU A 73 -4.73 15.55 21.81
C LEU A 73 -3.92 14.36 21.25
N LEU A 74 -4.46 13.15 21.34
CA LEU A 74 -3.85 11.95 20.78
C LEU A 74 -3.89 11.97 19.25
N LEU A 75 -5.05 12.34 18.67
CA LEU A 75 -5.20 12.47 17.22
C LEU A 75 -4.32 13.58 16.64
N GLU A 76 -4.11 14.68 17.34
CA GLU A 76 -3.22 15.75 16.89
C GLU A 76 -1.76 15.28 16.77
N ARG A 77 -1.33 14.42 17.70
CA ARG A 77 0.03 13.86 17.70
C ARG A 77 0.24 12.77 16.66
N PHE A 78 -0.74 11.88 16.46
CA PHE A 78 -0.67 10.79 15.48
C PHE A 78 -1.26 11.17 14.10
N ARG A 79 -1.73 12.42 13.93
CA ARG A 79 -2.35 12.90 12.68
C ARG A 79 -1.46 12.68 11.47
N ALA A 80 -0.16 12.95 11.64
CA ALA A 80 0.82 12.77 10.58
C ALA A 80 0.92 11.29 10.14
N LEU A 81 0.89 10.35 11.08
CA LEU A 81 0.93 8.92 10.77
C LEU A 81 -0.34 8.48 10.03
N LEU A 82 -1.52 8.89 10.51
CA LEU A 82 -2.79 8.53 9.89
C LEU A 82 -2.92 9.13 8.48
N ILE A 83 -2.60 10.41 8.31
CA ILE A 83 -2.57 11.06 6.99
C ILE A 83 -1.58 10.36 6.08
N LEU A 84 -0.36 10.09 6.55
CA LEU A 84 0.65 9.43 5.72
C LEU A 84 0.23 8.01 5.33
N SER A 85 -0.39 7.25 6.24
CA SER A 85 -0.92 5.91 5.92
C SER A 85 -2.06 5.96 4.91
N ALA A 86 -2.95 6.95 5.00
CA ALA A 86 -4.04 7.14 4.06
C ALA A 86 -3.51 7.56 2.68
N VAL A 87 -2.54 8.47 2.65
CA VAL A 87 -1.85 8.88 1.42
C VAL A 87 -1.12 7.70 0.79
N TYR A 88 -0.39 6.91 1.59
CA TYR A 88 0.34 5.74 1.11
C TYR A 88 -0.60 4.68 0.54
N LEU A 89 -1.68 4.33 1.25
CA LEU A 89 -2.70 3.40 0.76
C LEU A 89 -3.36 3.90 -0.53
N THR A 90 -3.71 5.19 -0.58
CA THR A 90 -4.31 5.80 -1.79
C THR A 90 -3.36 5.72 -2.98
N LEU A 91 -2.09 6.09 -2.79
CA LEU A 91 -1.07 6.01 -3.84
C LEU A 91 -0.81 4.57 -4.29
N SER A 92 -0.78 3.61 -3.36
CA SER A 92 -0.65 2.16 -3.64
C SER A 92 -1.80 1.67 -4.53
N ILE A 93 -3.04 1.92 -4.11
CA ILE A 93 -4.24 1.51 -4.85
C ILE A 93 -4.29 2.17 -6.23
N CYS A 94 -4.03 3.48 -6.33
CA CYS A 94 -4.00 4.18 -7.61
C CYS A 94 -2.97 3.58 -8.57
N LEU A 95 -1.78 3.26 -8.07
CA LEU A 95 -0.71 2.64 -8.85
C LEU A 95 -1.09 1.21 -9.29
N HIS A 96 -1.66 0.40 -8.38
CA HIS A 96 -2.12 -0.96 -8.68
C HIS A 96 -3.26 -0.98 -9.71
N CYS A 97 -4.28 -0.11 -9.55
CA CYS A 97 -5.38 0.03 -10.51
C CYS A 97 -4.88 0.43 -11.90
N TRP A 98 -3.87 1.29 -11.97
CA TRP A 98 -3.28 1.67 -13.25
C TRP A 98 -2.48 0.51 -13.89
N LEU A 99 -1.62 -0.16 -13.12
CA LEU A 99 -0.85 -1.33 -13.57
C LEU A 99 -1.79 -2.43 -14.09
N MET A 100 -2.89 -2.65 -13.39
CA MET A 100 -3.99 -3.54 -13.80
C MET A 100 -4.60 -3.16 -15.14
N CYS A 101 -4.97 -1.88 -15.31
CA CYS A 101 -5.59 -1.39 -16.54
C CYS A 101 -4.66 -1.58 -17.74
N GLY A 102 -3.37 -1.26 -17.57
CA GLY A 102 -2.35 -1.45 -18.59
C GLY A 102 -2.07 -2.91 -18.94
N GLN A 103 -1.96 -3.79 -17.95
CA GLN A 103 -1.74 -5.22 -18.17
C GLN A 103 -2.96 -5.90 -18.83
N CYS A 104 -4.18 -5.52 -18.43
CA CYS A 104 -5.41 -6.01 -19.03
C CYS A 104 -5.51 -5.62 -20.52
N GLN A 105 -5.09 -4.41 -20.87
CA GLN A 105 -5.07 -3.96 -22.26
C GLN A 105 -4.10 -4.78 -23.13
N ILE A 106 -2.91 -5.11 -22.62
CA ILE A 106 -1.92 -5.96 -23.33
C ILE A 106 -2.43 -7.39 -23.50
N LEU A 107 -3.03 -7.97 -22.45
CA LEU A 107 -3.61 -9.32 -22.52
C LEU A 107 -4.75 -9.38 -23.55
N LEU A 108 -5.62 -8.37 -23.56
CA LEU A 108 -6.71 -8.28 -24.54
C LEU A 108 -6.19 -8.07 -25.97
N GLU A 109 -5.17 -7.22 -26.16
CA GLU A 109 -4.55 -7.01 -27.48
C GLU A 109 -3.87 -8.28 -28.01
N ASN A 110 -3.22 -9.06 -27.14
CA ASN A 110 -2.60 -10.33 -27.53
C ASN A 110 -3.65 -11.37 -27.94
N GLU A 111 -4.74 -11.54 -27.19
CA GLU A 111 -5.85 -12.43 -27.55
C GLU A 111 -6.53 -12.00 -28.85
N ILE A 112 -6.81 -10.69 -29.00
CA ILE A 112 -7.39 -10.13 -30.23
C ILE A 112 -6.42 -10.29 -31.42
N SER A 113 -5.11 -10.15 -31.22
CA SER A 113 -4.10 -10.35 -32.26
C SER A 113 -4.02 -11.81 -32.70
N ILE A 114 -4.09 -12.77 -31.76
CA ILE A 114 -4.17 -14.20 -32.06
C ILE A 114 -5.47 -14.51 -32.81
N PHE A 115 -6.61 -14.01 -32.35
CA PHE A 115 -7.89 -14.20 -33.02
C PHE A 115 -7.91 -13.56 -34.41
N LYS A 116 -7.38 -12.35 -34.57
CA LYS A 116 -7.21 -11.68 -35.87
C LYS A 116 -6.26 -12.46 -36.78
N LYS A 117 -5.17 -13.05 -36.28
CA LYS A 117 -4.30 -13.95 -37.05
C LYS A 117 -5.03 -15.23 -37.47
N LEU A 118 -5.84 -15.82 -36.59
CA LEU A 118 -6.64 -17.01 -36.89
C LEU A 118 -7.74 -16.73 -37.93
N VAL A 119 -8.43 -15.59 -37.82
CA VAL A 119 -9.43 -15.13 -38.79
C VAL A 119 -8.78 -14.68 -40.10
N SER A 120 -7.61 -14.03 -40.06
CA SER A 120 -6.84 -13.63 -41.25
C SER A 120 -6.30 -14.84 -42.00
N ARG A 121 -5.82 -15.90 -41.30
CA ARG A 121 -5.49 -17.20 -41.91
C ARG A 121 -6.69 -17.80 -42.65
N ARG A 122 -7.92 -17.55 -42.19
CA ARG A 122 -9.15 -17.95 -42.89
C ARG A 122 -9.53 -17.02 -44.05
N LYS A 123 -9.05 -15.77 -44.05
CA LYS A 123 -9.30 -14.73 -45.08
C LYS A 123 -8.16 -14.58 -46.11
N HIS A 124 -7.14 -15.42 -46.04
CA HIS A 124 -5.91 -15.33 -46.85
C HIS A 124 -6.08 -15.61 -48.35
N GLU A 125 -7.31 -15.65 -48.86
CA GLU A 125 -7.59 -15.83 -50.28
C GLU A 125 -7.64 -14.52 -51.09
N VAL A 126 -7.72 -13.30 -50.50
CA VAL A 126 -8.08 -12.11 -51.34
C VAL A 126 -7.43 -10.72 -51.08
N LEU A 127 -6.51 -10.43 -50.13
CA LEU A 127 -5.89 -9.07 -50.15
C LEU A 127 -4.53 -8.89 -49.42
N PRO A 128 -3.50 -8.29 -50.07
CA PRO A 128 -2.22 -8.00 -49.43
C PRO A 128 -2.11 -6.56 -48.84
N ASN A 129 -1.61 -6.52 -47.60
CA ASN A 129 -0.38 -5.81 -47.17
C ASN A 129 -0.36 -4.38 -46.59
N PHE A 130 -1.42 -3.56 -46.52
CA PHE A 130 -1.24 -2.23 -45.89
C PHE A 130 -1.65 -2.13 -44.41
N LEU A 131 -2.72 -2.80 -44.00
CA LEU A 131 -3.23 -2.68 -42.62
C LEU A 131 -2.41 -3.50 -41.61
N ASN A 132 -1.74 -4.58 -42.00
CA ASN A 132 -1.09 -5.50 -41.05
C ASN A 132 0.14 -4.92 -40.31
N LEU A 133 0.82 -3.91 -40.87
CA LEU A 133 2.03 -3.35 -40.27
C LEU A 133 1.74 -2.41 -39.09
N ARG A 134 0.65 -1.62 -39.16
CA ARG A 134 0.29 -0.64 -38.13
C ARG A 134 -0.13 -1.28 -36.80
N TRP A 135 -0.68 -2.50 -36.84
CA TRP A 135 -1.17 -3.18 -35.64
C TRP A 135 -0.07 -3.88 -34.83
N MET A 136 1.12 -4.10 -35.38
CA MET A 136 2.23 -4.78 -34.68
C MET A 136 2.99 -3.83 -33.71
N GLU A 137 2.88 -2.51 -33.88
CA GLU A 137 3.59 -1.52 -33.05
C GLU A 137 2.83 -1.06 -31.79
N SER A 138 1.55 -1.42 -31.64
CA SER A 138 0.71 -1.02 -30.49
C SER A 138 0.95 -1.86 -29.22
N ASN A 139 1.92 -2.78 -29.22
CA ASN A 139 2.15 -3.70 -28.09
C ASN A 139 3.14 -3.16 -27.04
N ARG A 140 3.54 -1.88 -27.12
CA ARG A 140 4.40 -1.27 -26.10
C ARG A 140 3.53 -0.62 -25.03
N PHE A 141 3.54 -1.21 -23.84
CA PHE A 141 3.08 -0.57 -22.62
C PHE A 141 3.89 0.72 -22.40
N VAL A 142 3.35 1.85 -22.83
CA VAL A 142 3.99 3.16 -22.66
C VAL A 142 3.79 3.57 -21.20
N TRP A 143 4.79 3.33 -20.36
CA TRP A 143 4.93 4.10 -19.13
C TRP A 143 5.03 5.57 -19.53
N THR A 144 3.99 6.34 -19.24
CA THR A 144 4.07 7.79 -19.39
C THR A 144 5.02 8.33 -18.32
N ASP A 145 5.80 9.35 -18.63
CA ASP A 145 6.81 9.91 -17.71
C ASP A 145 6.20 10.27 -16.33
N GLY A 146 4.93 10.69 -16.31
CA GLY A 146 4.20 11.00 -15.09
C GLY A 146 3.93 9.79 -14.18
N LEU A 147 3.73 8.59 -14.75
CA LEU A 147 3.57 7.37 -13.96
C LEU A 147 4.89 6.92 -13.35
N GLN A 148 5.99 7.17 -14.04
CA GLN A 148 7.31 6.89 -13.49
C GLN A 148 7.60 7.74 -12.27
N VAL A 149 7.22 9.02 -12.33
CA VAL A 149 7.29 9.92 -11.19
C VAL A 149 6.38 9.45 -10.06
N LEU A 150 5.14 9.04 -10.36
CA LEU A 150 4.21 8.54 -9.34
C LEU A 150 4.73 7.26 -8.65
N PHE A 151 5.33 6.35 -9.42
CA PHE A 151 5.95 5.14 -8.91
C PHE A 151 7.13 5.44 -7.96
N VAL A 152 8.03 6.34 -8.36
CA VAL A 152 9.13 6.78 -7.51
C VAL A 152 8.60 7.45 -6.25
N PHE A 153 7.57 8.30 -6.39
CA PHE A 153 6.95 8.98 -5.27
C PHE A 153 6.28 8.01 -4.29
N GLN A 154 5.58 6.99 -4.78
CA GLN A 154 4.98 5.93 -3.96
C GLN A 154 6.06 5.20 -3.13
N ARG A 155 7.22 4.90 -3.73
CA ARG A 155 8.33 4.24 -3.01
C ARG A 155 8.99 5.17 -1.97
N LEU A 156 9.13 6.45 -2.27
CA LEU A 156 9.61 7.44 -1.29
C LEU A 156 8.62 7.60 -0.12
N ALA A 157 7.32 7.62 -0.42
CA ALA A 157 6.28 7.64 0.60
C ALA A 157 6.30 6.36 1.47
N ALA A 158 6.62 5.19 0.89
CA ALA A 158 6.80 3.96 1.64
C ALA A 158 7.90 4.08 2.70
N VAL A 159 9.06 4.63 2.35
CA VAL A 159 10.18 4.84 3.28
C VAL A 159 9.77 5.71 4.47
N LEU A 160 9.07 6.82 4.19
CA LEU A 160 8.55 7.70 5.24
C LEU A 160 7.49 6.99 6.10
N TYR A 161 6.60 6.22 5.47
CA TYR A 161 5.59 5.42 6.16
C TYR A 161 6.24 4.44 7.12
N TYR A 162 7.24 3.67 6.69
CA TYR A 162 7.94 2.71 7.56
C TYR A 162 8.65 3.39 8.73
N TYR A 163 9.30 4.53 8.48
CA TYR A 163 9.99 5.27 9.53
C TYR A 163 9.01 5.77 10.61
N LEU A 164 7.92 6.42 10.21
CA LEU A 164 6.93 6.92 11.16
C LEU A 164 6.15 5.78 11.83
N TYR A 165 5.93 4.70 11.10
CA TYR A 165 5.29 3.48 11.63
C TYR A 165 6.10 2.91 12.78
N LYS A 166 7.39 2.62 12.57
CA LYS A 166 8.28 2.09 13.60
C LYS A 166 8.31 3.00 14.83
N ARG A 167 8.45 4.31 14.61
CA ARG A 167 8.46 5.29 15.69
C ARG A 167 7.15 5.27 16.48
N SER A 168 6.02 5.12 15.80
CA SER A 168 4.71 5.12 16.45
C SER A 168 4.43 3.83 17.21
N THR A 169 4.83 2.68 16.69
CA THR A 169 4.67 1.38 17.38
C THR A 169 5.54 1.27 18.62
N GLU A 170 6.77 1.83 18.61
CA GLU A 170 7.59 1.96 19.81
C GLU A 170 6.93 2.84 20.88
N TYR A 171 6.33 3.97 20.48
CA TYR A 171 5.60 4.86 21.41
C TYR A 171 4.30 4.25 21.95
N LEU A 172 3.57 3.49 21.14
CA LEU A 172 2.32 2.82 21.54
C LEU A 172 2.59 1.55 22.36
N GLY A 173 3.73 0.90 22.13
CA GLY A 173 4.10 -0.38 22.75
C GLY A 173 4.70 -0.26 24.15
N ASP A 174 5.21 0.91 24.56
CA ASP A 174 5.81 1.10 25.89
C ASP A 174 4.80 1.72 26.89
N PRO A 175 4.19 0.92 27.78
CA PRO A 175 3.28 1.43 28.81
C PRO A 175 3.97 2.33 29.85
N ARG A 176 5.29 2.19 30.10
CA ARG A 176 6.01 3.03 31.08
C ARG A 176 6.08 4.49 30.64
N LEU A 177 6.11 4.73 29.33
CA LEU A 177 6.15 6.07 28.79
C LEU A 177 4.92 6.90 29.20
N TYR A 178 3.77 6.27 29.43
CA TYR A 178 2.54 6.97 29.84
C TYR A 178 2.51 7.32 31.33
N GLU A 179 3.23 6.60 32.18
CA GLU A 179 3.26 6.84 33.64
C GLU A 179 4.22 7.98 34.02
N ASP A 180 5.37 8.10 33.34
CA ASP A 180 6.44 9.04 33.69
C ASP A 180 6.41 10.37 32.91
N CYS A 181 5.51 10.51 31.94
CA CYS A 181 5.50 11.67 31.05
C CYS A 181 4.95 12.95 31.74
N ALA A 182 5.84 13.92 31.99
CA ALA A 182 5.50 15.23 32.54
C ALA A 182 4.39 15.96 31.74
N TRP A 183 4.37 15.81 30.42
CA TRP A 183 3.35 16.41 29.56
C TRP A 183 1.93 15.85 29.81
N LEU A 184 1.82 14.57 30.20
CA LEU A 184 0.54 13.92 30.49
C LEU A 184 0.00 14.39 31.86
N ARG A 185 0.90 14.56 32.85
CA ARG A 185 0.55 15.20 34.14
C ARG A 185 0.07 16.64 33.93
N ASP A 186 0.75 17.42 33.10
CA ASP A 186 0.36 18.81 32.81
C ASP A 186 -0.96 18.88 32.02
N ALA A 187 -1.21 17.94 31.10
CA ALA A 187 -2.48 17.85 30.39
C ALA A 187 -3.64 17.50 31.34
N PHE A 188 -3.45 16.54 32.25
CA PHE A 188 -4.44 16.24 33.29
C PHE A 188 -4.61 17.38 34.29
N ALA A 189 -3.54 18.10 34.65
CA ALA A 189 -3.62 19.26 35.52
C ALA A 189 -4.42 20.40 34.87
N ARG A 190 -4.23 20.64 33.58
CA ARG A 190 -5.01 21.63 32.81
C ARG A 190 -6.45 21.23 32.58
N ALA A 191 -6.75 19.94 32.39
CA ALA A 191 -8.11 19.45 32.17
C ALA A 191 -8.95 19.35 33.46
N ARG A 192 -8.31 19.45 34.64
CA ARG A 192 -8.96 19.40 35.95
C ARG A 192 -9.25 20.79 36.54
N LEU A 193 -8.78 21.86 35.88
CA LEU A 193 -9.16 23.25 36.11
C LEU A 193 -10.30 23.63 35.16
#